data_AF-T0YRX7-F1
#
_entry.id   AF-T0YRX7-F1
#
_cell.length_a   1.000
_cell.length_b   1.000
_cell.length_c   1.000
_cell.angle_alpha   90.00
_cell.angle_beta   90.00
_cell.angle_gamma   90.00
#
_symmetry.space_group_name_H-M   'P 1'
#
loop_
_entity.id
_entity.type
_entity.pdbx_description
1 polymer ?
#
loop_
_entity_poly.entity_id
_entity_poly.type
_entity_poly.pdbx_seq_one_letter_code
_entity_poly.pdbx_strand_id
1 'polypeptide(L)' 'DARMTECGIAPPAAAIRERWERRVAGVLAEAKLPQPARSHYPWHGKRGVHTEALGHLLATLQHLPRTYPGVSW' A
#
# COMPACT_ATOMS: atom_id res chain seq x y z
N ASP A 1 3.25 -10.57 -10.13
CA ASP A 1 3.53 -11.12 -8.79
C ASP A 1 3.94 -12.58 -8.84
N ALA A 2 3.05 -13.54 -9.14
CA ALA A 2 3.38 -14.98 -9.16
C ALA A 2 4.66 -15.34 -9.95
N ARG A 3 4.77 -14.86 -11.19
CA ARG A 3 5.96 -15.02 -12.05
C ARG A 3 7.25 -14.48 -11.43
N MET A 4 7.18 -13.35 -10.71
CA MET A 4 8.35 -12.76 -10.06
C MET A 4 8.77 -13.58 -8.83
N THR A 5 7.81 -14.21 -8.15
CA THR A 5 8.07 -15.18 -7.08
C THR A 5 8.72 -16.44 -7.62
N GLU A 6 8.19 -17.01 -8.70
CA GLU A 6 8.71 -18.21 -9.35
C GLU A 6 10.16 -18.02 -9.83
N CYS A 7 10.46 -16.85 -10.38
CA CYS A 7 11.82 -16.50 -10.81
C CYS A 7 12.76 -16.12 -9.65
N GLY A 8 12.31 -16.13 -8.39
CA GLY A 8 13.13 -15.74 -7.24
C GLY A 8 13.50 -14.25 -7.17
N ILE A 9 12.80 -13.40 -7.93
CA ILE A 9 13.07 -11.95 -8.01
C ILE A 9 12.38 -11.21 -6.86
N ALA A 10 11.12 -11.57 -6.57
CA ALA A 10 10.33 -10.94 -5.52
C ALA A 10 9.80 -11.99 -4.53
N PRO A 11 9.71 -11.67 -3.23
CA PRO A 11 9.12 -12.58 -2.26
C PRO A 11 7.60 -12.72 -2.46
N PRO A 12 7.01 -13.87 -2.08
CA PRO A 12 5.56 -14.04 -2.12
C PRO A 12 4.89 -13.06 -1.14
N ALA A 13 3.91 -12.30 -1.62
CA ALA A 13 3.18 -11.33 -0.80
C ALA A 13 2.41 -11.96 0.39
N ALA A 14 2.10 -13.26 0.32
CA ALA A 14 1.47 -13.97 1.44
C ALA A 14 2.44 -14.19 2.62
N ALA A 15 3.75 -14.31 2.37
CA ALA A 15 4.73 -14.61 3.41
C ALA A 15 4.89 -13.48 4.45
N ILE A 16 4.51 -12.25 4.10
CA ILE A 16 4.58 -11.10 5.01
C ILE A 16 3.38 -11.03 5.97
N ARG A 17 2.29 -11.76 5.69
CA ARG A 17 1.02 -11.64 6.41
C ARG A 17 1.17 -11.92 7.90
N GLU A 18 1.70 -13.09 8.25
CA GLU A 18 1.78 -13.54 9.64
C GLU A 18 2.67 -12.61 10.49
N ARG A 19 3.82 -12.20 9.95
CA ARG A 19 4.73 -11.26 10.62
C ARG A 19 4.05 -9.90 10.86
N TRP A 20 3.31 -9.40 9.88
CA TRP A 20 2.56 -8.15 10.00
C TRP A 20 1.45 -8.27 11.05
N GLU A 21 0.66 -9.35 11.01
CA GLU A 21 -0.44 -9.58 11.95
C GLU A 21 0.07 -9.62 13.40
N ARG A 22 1.15 -10.37 13.67
CA ARG A 22 1.76 -10.39 15.01
C ARG A 22 2.22 -9.02 15.48
N ARG A 23 2.85 -8.24 14.60
CA ARG A 23 3.35 -6.92 14.95
C ARG A 23 2.22 -5.95 15.27
N VAL A 24 1.17 -5.91 14.44
CA VAL A 24 0.02 -5.03 14.67
C VAL A 24 -0.75 -5.44 15.92
N ALA A 25 -0.96 -6.74 16.14
CA ALA A 25 -1.61 -7.23 17.35
C ALA A 25 -0.83 -6.84 18.63
N GLY A 26 0.50 -6.97 18.61
CA GLY A 26 1.35 -6.54 19.72
C GLY A 26 1.22 -5.05 20.03
N VAL A 27 1.25 -4.20 19.00
CA VAL A 27 1.09 -2.74 19.16
C VAL A 27 -0.30 -2.38 19.70
N LEU A 28 -1.36 -3.03 19.22
CA LEU A 28 -2.72 -2.79 19.74
C LEU A 28 -2.86 -3.22 21.20
N ALA A 29 -2.27 -4.35 21.58
CA ALA A 29 -2.26 -4.82 22.96
C ALA A 29 -1.51 -3.87 23.90
N GLU A 30 -0.34 -3.39 23.49
CA GLU A 30 0.44 -2.37 24.22
C GLU A 30 -0.36 -1.08 24.41
N ALA A 31 -1.07 -0.64 23.36
CA ALA A 31 -1.96 0.52 23.40
C ALA A 31 -3.28 0.29 24.15
N LYS A 32 -3.55 -0.93 24.66
CA LYS A 32 -4.82 -1.34 25.29
C LYS A 32 -6.03 -1.14 24.37
N LEU A 33 -5.86 -1.29 23.07
CA LEU A 33 -6.91 -1.17 22.07
C LEU A 33 -7.43 -2.54 21.62
N PRO A 34 -8.74 -2.70 21.39
CA PRO A 34 -9.29 -3.94 20.87
C PRO A 34 -8.87 -4.15 19.41
N GLN A 35 -8.67 -5.40 19.02
CA GLN A 35 -8.43 -5.74 17.63
C GLN A 35 -9.74 -5.68 16.83
N PRO A 36 -9.79 -4.96 15.70
CA PRO A 36 -10.98 -4.93 14.85
C PRO A 36 -11.24 -6.30 14.22
N ALA A 37 -12.52 -6.62 14.01
CA ALA A 37 -12.92 -7.83 13.30
C ALA A 37 -12.35 -7.84 11.87
N ARG A 38 -11.97 -9.02 11.38
CA ARG A 38 -11.50 -9.17 9.99
C ARG A 38 -12.65 -8.82 9.04
N SER A 39 -12.45 -7.80 8.23
CA SER A 39 -13.32 -7.46 7.11
C SER A 39 -12.61 -7.75 5.81
N HIS A 40 -13.33 -8.33 4.85
CA HIS A 40 -12.82 -8.50 3.50
C HIS A 40 -12.76 -7.13 2.81
N TYR A 41 -11.55 -6.68 2.49
CA TYR A 41 -11.33 -5.44 1.76
C TYR A 41 -10.76 -5.75 0.38
N PRO A 42 -11.53 -5.56 -0.71
CA PRO A 42 -11.02 -5.76 -2.06
C PRO A 42 -10.04 -4.64 -2.40
N TRP A 43 -8.74 -4.96 -2.42
CA TRP A 43 -7.71 -4.00 -2.79
C TRP A 43 -7.33 -4.15 -4.27
N HIS A 44 -7.48 -3.07 -5.03
CA HIS A 44 -7.26 -3.03 -6.48
C HIS A 44 -6.18 -2.03 -6.92
N GLY A 45 -5.46 -1.42 -5.97
CA GLY A 45 -4.45 -0.39 -6.22
C GLY A 45 -3.33 -0.80 -7.19
N LYS A 46 -2.85 -2.05 -7.10
CA LYS A 46 -1.86 -2.61 -8.05
C LYS A 46 -2.33 -2.64 -9.52
N ARG A 47 -3.64 -2.54 -9.77
CA ARG A 47 -4.23 -2.54 -11.12
C ARG A 47 -4.56 -1.12 -11.61
N GLY A 48 -4.09 -0.08 -10.92
CA GLY A 48 -4.39 1.32 -11.26
C GLY A 48 -5.81 1.76 -10.91
N VAL A 49 -6.58 0.92 -10.21
CA VAL A 49 -7.90 1.31 -9.69
C VAL A 49 -7.65 1.83 -8.28
N HIS A 50 -8.07 3.06 -7.97
CA HIS A 50 -7.84 3.69 -6.68
C HIS A 50 -9.13 4.32 -6.16
N THR A 51 -9.15 4.66 -4.88
CA THR A 51 -10.18 5.55 -4.34
C THR A 51 -10.04 6.96 -4.93
N GLU A 52 -11.09 7.76 -4.84
CA GLU A 52 -11.14 9.17 -5.28
C GLU A 52 -9.99 10.01 -4.71
N ALA A 53 -9.52 9.68 -3.50
CA ALA A 53 -8.43 10.37 -2.82
C ALA A 53 -7.12 10.46 -3.62
N LEU A 54 -6.76 9.45 -4.43
CA LEU A 54 -5.47 9.48 -5.13
C LEU A 54 -5.41 10.58 -6.19
N GLY A 55 -6.53 10.87 -6.86
CA GLY A 55 -6.59 11.93 -7.87
C GLY A 55 -6.24 13.29 -7.28
N HIS A 56 -6.81 13.61 -6.12
CA HIS A 56 -6.51 14.85 -5.40
C HIS A 56 -5.04 14.94 -4.98
N LEU A 57 -4.47 13.86 -4.44
CA LEU A 57 -3.06 13.82 -4.04
C LEU A 57 -2.13 14.07 -5.23
N LEU A 58 -2.36 13.39 -6.36
CA LEU A 58 -1.51 13.53 -7.53
C LEU A 58 -1.66 14.89 -8.20
N ALA A 59 -2.87 15.47 -8.22
CA ALA A 59 -3.08 16.82 -8.75
C ALA A 59 -2.21 17.86 -8.02
N THR A 60 -2.15 17.79 -6.69
CA THR A 60 -1.28 18.68 -5.89
C THR A 60 0.19 18.34 -6.07
N LEU A 61 0.57 17.07 -5.91
CA LEU A 61 1.97 16.62 -5.95
C LEU A 61 2.61 16.89 -7.32
N GLN A 62 1.84 16.77 -8.39
CA GLN A 62 2.34 16.88 -9.75
C GLN A 62 2.05 18.25 -10.39
N HIS A 63 1.49 19.20 -9.64
CA HIS A 63 1.15 20.52 -10.19
C HIS A 63 2.37 21.20 -10.81
N LEU A 64 3.42 21.43 -10.02
CA LEU A 64 4.63 22.11 -10.49
C LEU A 64 5.32 21.41 -11.68
N PRO A 65 5.63 20.10 -11.63
CA PRO A 65 6.28 19.42 -12.75
C PRO A 65 5.40 19.27 -13.99
N ARG A 66 4.06 19.32 -13.86
CA ARG A 66 3.14 19.32 -15.02
C ARG A 66 2.95 20.70 -15.62
N THR A 67 2.99 21.76 -14.82
CA THR A 67 2.92 23.15 -15.30
C THR A 67 4.19 23.56 -16.03
N TYR A 68 5.36 23.14 -15.52
CA TYR A 68 6.66 23.44 -16.11
C TYR A 68 7.39 22.14 -16.48
N PRO A 69 7.13 21.54 -17.64
CA PRO A 69 7.80 20.32 -18.06
C PRO A 69 9.25 20.58 -18.51
N GLY A 70 10.17 19.67 -18.16
CA GLY A 70 11.56 19.67 -18.66
C GLY A 70 12.55 20.57 -17.92
N VAL A 71 12.12 21.25 -16.86
CA VAL A 71 13.02 22.04 -16.00
C VAL A 71 13.70 21.17 -14.94
N SER A 72 14.91 21.56 -14.54
CA SER A 72 15.63 20.94 -13.43
C SER A 72 15.33 21.69 -12.13
N TRP A 73 15.13 20.95 -11.05
CA TRP A 73 14.97 21.45 -9.69
C TRP A 73 15.96 20.76 -8.76
#